data_AF-A0A154PLY7-F1
#
_entry.id   AF-A0A154PLY7-F1
#
_cell.length_a   1.000
_cell.length_b   1.000
_cell.length_c   1.000
_cell.angle_alpha   90.00
_cell.angle_beta   90.00
_cell.angle_gamma   90.00
#
_symmetry.space_group_name_H-M   'P 1'
#
loop_
_entity.id
_entity.type
_entity.pdbx_description
1 polymer ?
#
loop_
_entity_poly.entity_id
_entity_poly.type
_entity_poly.pdbx_seq_one_letter_code
_entity_poly.pdbx_strand_id
1 'polypeptide(L)'
;MHYWSIENLRWLREVVKQRPWSVNVWSGVLNGEIIGPYFIDSTLNTSRYKHILTEILPHLLENIPLHIRQTMWFQQDGCLAHSARIITQFLNVTFGDRWIGRAGNHK
;
A
#
# COMPACT_ATOMS: atom_id res chain seq x y z
N MET A 1 -40.09 -24.34 -8.97
CA MET A 1 -40.78 -23.81 -10.17
C MET A 1 -39.81 -22.84 -10.83
N HIS A 2 -39.22 -23.20 -11.97
CA HIS A 2 -38.20 -22.39 -12.63
C HIS A 2 -38.85 -21.57 -13.74
N TYR A 3 -38.72 -20.25 -13.65
CA TYR A 3 -39.21 -19.30 -14.64
C TYR A 3 -38.06 -18.96 -15.61
N TRP A 4 -38.24 -19.25 -16.90
CA TRP A 4 -37.31 -18.85 -17.96
C TRP A 4 -37.96 -17.73 -18.79
N SER A 5 -37.28 -16.60 -18.92
CA SER A 5 -37.66 -15.47 -19.76
C SER A 5 -36.66 -15.32 -20.92
N ILE A 6 -37.15 -14.98 -22.11
CA ILE A 6 -36.32 -14.75 -23.31
C ILE A 6 -35.50 -13.46 -23.17
N GLU A 7 -36.01 -12.47 -22.42
CA GLU A 7 -35.33 -11.22 -22.16
C GLU A 7 -35.08 -11.03 -20.67
N ASN A 8 -33.81 -10.84 -20.32
CA ASN A 8 -33.37 -10.51 -18.97
C ASN A 8 -33.05 -9.01 -18.92
N LEU A 9 -34.03 -8.19 -18.53
CA LEU A 9 -33.90 -6.72 -18.41
C LEU A 9 -32.84 -6.25 -17.39
N ARG A 10 -32.23 -7.18 -16.65
CA ARG A 10 -31.11 -6.95 -15.71
C ARG A 10 -29.80 -7.52 -16.24
N TRP A 11 -29.56 -7.40 -17.55
CA TRP A 11 -28.28 -7.76 -18.15
C TRP A 11 -27.15 -6.93 -17.51
N LEU A 12 -26.44 -7.54 -16.56
CA LEU A 12 -25.18 -7.04 -16.05
C LEU A 12 -24.11 -7.42 -17.07
N ARG A 13 -23.78 -6.49 -17.96
CA ARG A 13 -22.58 -6.62 -18.79
C ARG A 13 -21.38 -6.46 -17.87
N GLU A 14 -20.48 -7.44 -17.87
CA GLU A 14 -19.17 -7.29 -17.24
C GLU A 14 -18.41 -6.19 -17.98
N VAL A 15 -18.40 -4.99 -17.41
CA VAL A 15 -17.61 -3.88 -17.92
C VAL A 15 -16.22 -4.00 -17.30
N VAL A 16 -15.24 -4.43 -18.10
CA VAL A 16 -13.85 -4.69 -17.67
C VAL A 16 -13.22 -3.47 -16.96
N LYS A 17 -13.62 -2.24 -17.33
CA LYS A 17 -13.26 -0.99 -16.64
C LYS A 17 -14.40 0.02 -16.71
N GLN A 18 -15.02 0.33 -15.57
CA GLN A 18 -16.10 1.32 -15.49
C GLN A 18 -15.62 2.79 -15.63
N ARG A 19 -14.30 3.04 -15.54
CA ARG A 19 -13.67 4.35 -15.78
C ARG A 19 -12.27 4.16 -16.42
N PRO A 20 -11.87 4.98 -17.41
CA PRO A 20 -10.56 4.85 -18.06
C PRO A 20 -9.39 5.40 -17.23
N TRP A 21 -9.66 6.07 -16.11
CA TRP A 21 -8.65 6.70 -15.27
C TRP A 21 -8.52 5.98 -13.92
N SER A 22 -7.29 5.64 -13.56
CA SER A 22 -6.89 5.10 -12.26
C SER A 22 -5.78 5.97 -11.67
N VAL A 23 -5.78 6.14 -10.35
CA VAL A 23 -4.69 6.78 -9.61
C VAL A 23 -4.02 5.77 -8.71
N ASN A 24 -2.70 5.88 -8.55
CA ASN A 24 -1.95 5.11 -7.56
C ASN A 24 -1.77 5.97 -6.32
N VAL A 25 -2.04 5.41 -5.15
CA VAL A 25 -1.92 6.11 -3.87
C VAL A 25 -1.16 5.23 -2.91
N TRP A 26 -0.22 5.82 -2.18
CA TRP A 26 0.33 5.25 -0.96
C TRP A 26 -0.41 5.84 0.25
N SER A 27 -0.79 4.99 1.20
CA SER A 27 -1.34 5.41 2.48
C SER A 27 -1.06 4.34 3.53
N GLY A 28 -0.84 4.78 4.76
CA GLY A 28 -0.73 3.93 5.93
C GLY A 28 -1.94 4.08 6.84
N VAL A 29 -2.16 3.10 7.71
CA VAL A 29 -3.10 3.21 8.83
C VAL A 29 -2.31 3.01 10.11
N LEU A 30 -2.46 3.94 11.06
CA LEU A 30 -1.78 3.91 12.35
C LEU A 30 -2.75 4.37 13.44
N ASN A 31 -2.98 3.54 14.46
CA ASN A 31 -3.85 3.85 15.60
C ASN A 31 -5.28 4.32 15.23
N GLY A 32 -5.83 3.78 14.14
CA GLY A 32 -7.17 4.14 13.66
C GLY A 32 -7.21 5.41 12.79
N GLU A 33 -6.07 6.05 12.58
CA GLU A 33 -5.93 7.20 11.69
C GLU A 33 -5.25 6.82 10.37
N ILE A 34 -5.59 7.58 9.33
CA ILE A 34 -4.96 7.44 8.01
C ILE A 34 -3.73 8.34 7.96
N ILE A 35 -2.59 7.74 7.60
CA ILE A 35 -1.33 8.43 7.29
C ILE A 35 -1.22 8.57 5.77
N GLY A 36 -0.92 9.77 5.28
CA GLY A 36 -1.05 10.12 3.86
C GLY A 36 -2.40 10.76 3.55
N PRO A 37 -2.94 10.65 2.31
CA PRO A 37 -2.45 9.91 1.13
C PRO A 37 -1.31 10.61 0.39
N TYR A 38 -0.43 9.83 -0.25
CA TYR A 38 0.54 10.33 -1.23
C TYR A 38 0.19 9.79 -2.61
N PHE A 39 -0.15 10.69 -3.53
CA PHE A 39 -0.49 10.35 -4.91
C PHE A 39 0.80 10.07 -5.70
N ILE A 40 0.85 8.89 -6.33
CA ILE A 40 1.99 8.45 -7.10
C ILE A 40 1.71 8.72 -8.57
N ASP A 41 2.56 9.53 -9.18
CA ASP A 41 2.56 9.70 -10.63
C ASP A 41 3.04 8.40 -11.29
N SER A 42 2.15 7.77 -12.06
CA SER A 42 2.39 6.52 -12.78
C SER A 42 2.52 5.27 -11.88
N THR A 43 2.93 4.15 -12.48
CA THR A 43 3.05 2.84 -11.84
C THR A 43 4.12 2.84 -10.76
N LEU A 44 3.78 2.26 -9.60
CA LEU A 44 4.72 2.06 -8.51
C LEU A 44 5.83 1.09 -8.94
N ASN A 45 7.08 1.50 -8.70
CA ASN A 45 8.26 0.66 -8.86
C ASN A 45 9.15 0.79 -7.62
N THR A 46 10.20 -0.02 -7.53
CA THR A 46 11.11 -0.02 -6.38
C THR A 46 11.72 1.35 -6.07
N SER A 47 12.09 2.13 -7.10
CA SER A 47 12.71 3.45 -6.90
C SER A 47 11.71 4.45 -6.33
N ARG A 48 10.50 4.51 -6.88
CA ARG A 48 9.42 5.35 -6.35
C ARG A 48 9.02 4.92 -4.94
N TYR A 49 8.94 3.62 -4.69
CA TYR A 49 8.62 3.12 -3.35
C TYR A 49 9.71 3.50 -2.34
N LYS A 50 10.99 3.36 -2.69
CA LYS A 50 12.10 3.82 -1.86
C LYS A 50 11.97 5.32 -1.55
N HIS A 51 11.71 6.15 -2.56
CA HIS A 51 11.52 7.58 -2.36
C HIS A 51 10.36 7.88 -1.41
N ILE A 52 9.24 7.17 -1.53
CA ILE A 52 8.13 7.31 -0.57
C ILE A 52 8.61 6.99 0.85
N LEU A 53 9.34 5.90 1.06
CA LEU A 53 9.81 5.50 2.38
C LEU A 53 10.88 6.44 2.98
N THR A 54 11.80 6.96 2.17
CA THR A 54 12.92 7.76 2.67
C THR A 54 12.60 9.25 2.74
N GLU A 55 11.89 9.78 1.75
CA GLU A 55 11.67 11.23 1.62
C GLU A 55 10.26 11.65 2.02
N ILE A 56 9.24 10.82 1.83
CA ILE A 56 7.84 11.23 2.05
C ILE A 56 7.34 10.79 3.42
N LEU A 57 7.54 9.51 3.77
CA LEU A 57 7.05 8.91 5.00
C LEU A 57 7.47 9.67 6.27
N PRO A 58 8.71 10.18 6.42
CA PRO A 58 9.08 10.95 7.61
C PRO A 58 8.21 12.20 7.80
N HIS A 59 7.88 12.91 6.71
CA HIS A 59 7.02 14.09 6.74
C HIS A 59 5.58 13.70 7.08
N LEU A 60 5.07 12.61 6.51
CA LEU A 60 3.73 12.11 6.83
C LEU A 60 3.59 11.68 8.30
N LEU A 61 4.70 11.38 8.97
CA LEU A 61 4.74 10.98 10.37
C LEU A 61 5.14 12.11 11.32
N GLU A 62 5.36 13.35 10.83
CA GLU A 62 5.91 14.44 11.64
C GLU A 62 5.06 14.74 12.89
N ASN A 63 3.73 14.71 12.72
CA ASN A 63 2.77 14.95 13.80
C ASN A 63 2.55 13.74 14.71
N ILE A 64 3.15 12.59 14.40
CA ILE A 64 3.04 11.38 15.23
C ILE A 64 4.01 11.48 16.41
N PRO A 65 3.54 11.31 17.66
CA PRO A 65 4.39 11.30 18.84
C PRO A 65 5.63 10.40 18.68
N LEU A 66 6.78 10.91 19.10
CA LEU A 66 8.07 10.24 18.89
C LEU A 66 8.10 8.81 19.45
N HIS A 67 7.51 8.59 20.62
CA HIS A 67 7.47 7.26 21.24
C HIS A 67 6.70 6.24 20.39
N ILE A 68 5.66 6.66 19.66
CA ILE A 68 4.93 5.82 18.72
C ILE A 68 5.83 5.52 17.52
N ARG A 69 6.44 6.55 16.91
CA ARG A 69 7.35 6.36 15.76
C ARG A 69 8.53 5.42 16.05
N GLN A 70 9.06 5.46 17.26
CA GLN A 70 10.19 4.62 17.67
C GLN A 70 9.80 3.16 17.96
N THR A 71 8.53 2.89 18.25
CA THR A 71 8.06 1.56 18.67
C THR A 71 7.09 0.91 17.68
N MET A 72 6.61 1.66 16.69
CA MET A 72 5.67 1.17 15.70
C MET A 72 6.25 0.05 14.85
N TRP A 73 5.33 -0.80 14.38
CA TRP A 73 5.62 -1.84 13.40
C TRP A 73 5.26 -1.34 12.01
N PHE A 74 6.10 -1.66 11.03
CA PHE A 74 5.83 -1.37 9.62
C PHE A 74 5.34 -2.62 8.90
N GLN A 75 4.15 -2.59 8.31
CA GLN A 75 3.60 -3.72 7.56
C GLN A 75 3.33 -3.34 6.11
N GLN A 76 3.75 -4.19 5.18
CA GLN A 76 3.52 -4.03 3.75
C GLN A 76 3.11 -5.34 3.07
N ASP A 77 2.43 -5.24 1.93
CA ASP A 77 1.98 -6.39 1.16
C ASP A 77 3.13 -7.07 0.37
N GLY A 78 2.77 -8.09 -0.42
CA GLY A 78 3.71 -8.87 -1.22
C GLY A 78 4.05 -8.28 -2.61
N CYS A 79 3.74 -7.01 -2.87
CA CYS A 79 4.04 -6.37 -4.15
C CYS A 79 5.54 -6.46 -4.50
N LEU A 80 5.85 -6.65 -5.79
CA LEU A 80 7.24 -6.78 -6.26
C LEU A 80 8.09 -5.54 -5.93
N ALA A 81 7.51 -4.34 -6.02
CA ALA A 81 8.19 -3.10 -5.67
C ALA A 81 8.64 -3.05 -4.20
N HIS A 82 7.93 -3.75 -3.31
CA HIS A 82 8.19 -3.78 -1.87
C HIS A 82 9.21 -4.85 -1.46
N SER A 83 9.45 -5.84 -2.33
CA SER A 83 10.28 -7.01 -2.02
C SER A 83 11.74 -6.88 -2.47
N ALA A 84 12.11 -5.75 -3.10
CA ALA A 84 13.47 -5.53 -3.55
C ALA A 84 14.46 -5.41 -2.38
N ARG A 85 15.69 -5.93 -2.55
CA ARG A 85 16.72 -5.95 -1.49
C ARG A 85 16.99 -4.58 -0.87
N ILE A 86 16.99 -3.52 -1.68
CA ILE A 86 17.23 -2.15 -1.19
C ILE A 86 16.13 -1.67 -0.23
N ILE A 87 14.89 -2.13 -0.43
CA ILE A 87 13.75 -1.82 0.44
C ILE A 87 13.88 -2.60 1.74
N THR A 88 14.16 -3.90 1.68
CA THR A 88 14.30 -4.71 2.89
C THR A 88 15.49 -4.28 3.76
N GLN A 89 16.60 -3.88 3.14
CA GLN A 89 17.74 -3.28 3.84
C GLN A 89 17.36 -1.98 4.55
N PHE A 90 16.62 -1.10 3.87
CA PHE A 90 16.11 0.12 4.49
C PHE A 90 15.20 -0.21 5.68
N LEU A 91 14.23 -1.11 5.50
CA LEU A 91 13.30 -1.48 6.56
C LEU A 91 14.01 -2.14 7.76
N ASN A 92 15.02 -2.97 7.54
CA ASN A 92 15.85 -3.53 8.60
C ASN A 92 16.60 -2.45 9.38
N VAL A 93 17.12 -1.41 8.71
CA VAL A 93 17.83 -0.31 9.38
C VAL A 93 16.85 0.60 10.14
N THR A 94 15.71 0.92 9.54
CA THR A 94 14.76 1.90 10.08
C THR A 94 13.85 1.31 11.17
N PHE A 95 13.40 0.07 10.99
CA PHE A 95 12.44 -0.59 11.87
C PHE A 95 13.02 -1.79 12.63
N GLY A 96 14.24 -2.23 12.32
CA GLY A 96 14.84 -3.41 12.96
C GLY A 96 13.99 -4.66 12.72
N ASP A 97 13.72 -5.40 13.78
CA ASP A 97 12.84 -6.58 13.78
C ASP A 97 11.35 -6.21 13.87
N ARG A 98 10.98 -4.94 13.65
CA ARG A 98 9.59 -4.44 13.73
C ARG A 98 9.01 -4.14 12.36
N TRP A 99 9.22 -5.01 11.38
CA TRP A 99 8.50 -4.91 10.12
C TRP A 99 8.10 -6.28 9.55
N ILE A 100 6.98 -6.30 8.84
CA ILE A 100 6.38 -7.51 8.26
C ILE A 100 6.19 -7.29 6.76
N GLY A 101 6.62 -8.26 5.97
CA GLY A 101 6.41 -8.28 4.53
C GLY A 101 6.95 -9.56 3.91
N ARG A 102 6.64 -9.78 2.62
CA ARG A 102 6.99 -11.04 1.91
C ARG A 102 8.48 -11.41 1.97
N ALA A 103 9.35 -10.40 1.93
CA ALA A 103 10.80 -10.53 1.98
C ALA A 103 11.39 -10.27 3.38
N GLY A 104 10.53 -10.21 4.41
CA GLY A 104 10.95 -10.06 5.80
C GLY A 104 11.37 -11.39 6.44
N ASN A 105 12.10 -11.28 7.54
CA ASN A 105 12.60 -12.43 8.30
C ASN A 105 11.55 -13.00 9.28
N HIS A 106 10.43 -12.29 9.48
CA HIS A 106 9.30 -12.74 10.28
C HIS A 106 8.32 -13.50 9.38
N LYS A 107 8.58 -14.80 9.19
CA LYS A 107 7.68 -15.76 8.52
C LYS A 107 7.11 -16.74 9.53
#